data_AF-A0A1U9UU81-F1
#
_entry.id   AF-A0A1U9UU81-F1
#
_cell.length_a   1.000
_cell.length_b   1.000
_cell.length_c   1.000
_cell.angle_alpha   90.00
_cell.angle_beta   90.00
_cell.angle_gamma   90.00
#
_symmetry.space_group_name_H-M   'P 1'
#
loop_
_entity.id
_entity.type
_entity.pdbx_description
1 polymer ?
#
loop_
_entity_poly.entity_id
_entity_poly.type
_entity_poly.pdbx_seq_one_letter_code
_entity_poly.pdbx_strand_id
1 'polypeptide(L)' 'MSEIDLSTARYSIETVAAGMDGVLVLLEQHSEQSEACFSAFCLLGLVKAQLESVLADELPAS' A
#
# COMPACT_ATOMS: atom_id res chain seq x y z
N MET A 1 -13.55 -6.21 23.45
CA MET A 1 -12.16 -5.83 23.12
C MET A 1 -11.78 -6.14 21.66
N SER A 2 -12.72 -6.51 20.77
CA SER A 2 -12.40 -6.93 19.39
C SER A 2 -12.63 -5.87 18.30
N GLU A 3 -13.58 -4.95 18.43
CA GLU A 3 -13.87 -3.98 17.35
C GLU A 3 -12.86 -2.83 17.29
N ILE A 4 -12.38 -2.33 18.43
CA ILE A 4 -11.41 -1.23 18.52
C ILE A 4 -10.06 -1.63 17.91
N ASP A 5 -9.71 -2.93 17.96
CA ASP A 5 -8.47 -3.47 17.42
C ASP A 5 -8.51 -3.51 15.87
N LEU A 6 -9.63 -3.99 15.31
CA LEU A 6 -9.82 -4.09 13.86
C LEU A 6 -9.93 -2.72 13.19
N SER A 7 -10.61 -1.74 13.82
CA SER A 7 -10.67 -0.37 13.28
C SER A 7 -9.31 0.32 13.29
N THR A 8 -8.51 0.07 14.34
CA THR A 8 -7.15 0.63 14.45
C THR A 8 -6.21 -0.03 13.44
N ALA A 9 -6.31 -1.34 13.25
CA ALA A 9 -5.57 -2.08 12.23
C ALA A 9 -5.91 -1.58 10.82
N ARG A 10 -7.20 -1.42 10.50
CA ARG A 10 -7.65 -0.83 9.21
C ARG A 10 -7.01 0.54 9.00
N TYR A 11 -7.18 1.46 9.93
CA TYR A 11 -6.66 2.82 9.79
C TYR A 11 -5.14 2.83 9.58
N SER A 12 -4.43 1.96 10.30
CA SER A 12 -2.97 1.82 10.16
C SER A 12 -2.59 1.33 8.76
N ILE A 13 -3.30 0.32 8.25
CA ILE A 13 -3.09 -0.24 6.90
C ILE A 13 -3.40 0.79 5.82
N GLU A 14 -4.51 1.51 5.93
CA GLU A 14 -4.90 2.58 5.00
C GLU A 14 -3.86 3.72 4.99
N THR A 15 -3.34 4.09 6.16
CA THR A 15 -2.29 5.11 6.28
C THR A 15 -0.99 4.64 5.59
N VAL A 16 -0.62 3.37 5.76
CA VAL A 16 0.54 2.78 5.07
C VAL A 16 0.33 2.77 3.56
N ALA A 17 -0.85 2.33 3.09
CA ALA A 17 -1.18 2.29 1.66
C ALA A 17 -1.11 3.69 1.01
N ALA A 18 -1.62 4.72 1.69
CA ALA A 18 -1.50 6.11 1.23
C ALA A 18 -0.04 6.60 1.19
N GLY A 19 0.78 6.20 2.15
CA GLY A 19 2.22 6.45 2.12
C GLY A 19 2.91 5.77 0.93
N MET A 20 2.50 4.55 0.60
CA MET A 20 3.00 3.81 -0.57
C MET A 20 2.62 4.50 -1.88
N ASP A 21 1.43 5.11 -1.99
CA ASP A 21 1.06 5.92 -3.16
C ASP A 21 2.04 7.08 -3.40
N GLY A 22 2.42 7.79 -2.33
CA GLY A 22 3.42 8.85 -2.43
C GLY A 22 4.77 8.34 -2.95
N VAL A 23 5.22 7.18 -2.46
CA VAL A 23 6.48 6.57 -2.92
C VAL A 23 6.38 6.08 -4.36
N LEU A 24 5.24 5.50 -4.76
CA LEU A 24 4.99 5.07 -6.14
C LEU A 24 5.07 6.25 -7.11
N VAL A 25 4.47 7.40 -6.78
CA VAL A 25 4.57 8.62 -7.60
C VAL A 25 6.02 9.07 -7.77
N LEU A 26 6.82 9.03 -6.70
CA LEU A 26 8.24 9.39 -6.78
C LEU A 26 9.03 8.39 -7.64
N LEU A 27 8.76 7.09 -7.49
CA LEU A 27 9.44 6.06 -8.27
C LEU A 27 9.05 6.12 -9.75
N GLU A 28 7.78 6.43 -10.06
CA GLU A 28 7.29 6.63 -11.43
C GLU A 28 8.10 7.74 -12.13
N GLN A 29 8.25 8.90 -11.49
CA GLN A 29 9.02 10.04 -12.02
C GLN A 29 10.49 9.71 -12.30
N HIS A 30 11.09 8.83 -11.51
CA HIS A 30 12.48 8.43 -11.65
C HIS A 30 12.70 7.16 -12.48
N SER A 31 11.64 6.43 -12.80
CA SER A 31 11.72 5.14 -13.50
C SER A 31 12.26 5.26 -14.93
N GLU A 32 11.96 6.38 -15.61
CA GLU A 32 12.45 6.64 -16.98
C GLU A 32 13.98 6.73 -17.07
N GLN A 33 14.64 7.05 -15.96
CA GLN A 33 16.08 7.28 -15.89
C GLN A 33 16.82 6.17 -15.14
N SER A 34 16.10 5.22 -14.55
CA SER A 34 16.66 4.17 -13.70
C SER A 34 15.80 2.91 -13.71
N GLU A 35 16.35 1.84 -14.26
CA GLU A 35 15.75 0.51 -14.23
C GLU A 35 15.52 0.00 -12.79
N ALA A 36 16.38 0.41 -11.85
CA ALA A 36 16.20 0.09 -10.43
C ALA A 36 14.96 0.80 -9.86
N CYS A 37 14.70 2.06 -10.25
CA CYS A 37 13.49 2.77 -9.85
C CYS A 37 12.24 2.15 -10.47
N PHE A 38 12.29 1.74 -11.74
CA PHE A 38 11.21 1.00 -12.39
C PHE A 38 10.93 -0.33 -11.67
N SER A 39 11.97 -1.10 -11.36
CA SER A 39 11.83 -2.37 -10.63
C SER A 39 11.22 -2.16 -9.25
N ALA A 40 11.68 -1.15 -8.51
CA ALA A 40 11.12 -0.79 -7.21
C ALA A 40 9.65 -0.34 -7.31
N PHE A 41 9.29 0.43 -8.35
CA PHE A 41 7.91 0.83 -8.61
C PHE A 41 7.01 -0.39 -8.77
N CYS A 42 7.41 -1.33 -9.64
CA CYS A 42 6.64 -2.55 -9.88
C CYS A 42 6.48 -3.40 -8.61
N LEU A 43 7.57 -3.62 -7.86
CA LEU A 43 7.54 -4.42 -6.64
C LEU A 43 6.69 -3.77 -5.55
N LEU A 44 6.82 -2.46 -5.35
CA LEU A 44 6.03 -1.74 -4.37
C LEU A 44 4.54 -1.73 -4.74
N GLY A 45 4.22 -1.59 -6.03
CA GLY A 45 2.85 -1.66 -6.53
C GLY A 45 2.21 -3.03 -6.26
N LEU A 46 2.98 -4.12 -6.43
CA LEU A 46 2.53 -5.47 -6.09
C LEU A 46 2.24 -5.61 -4.59
N VAL A 47 3.14 -5.12 -3.73
CA VAL A 47 2.94 -5.16 -2.26
C VAL A 47 1.71 -4.34 -1.87
N LYS A 48 1.49 -3.17 -2.48
CA LYS A 48 0.32 -2.34 -2.22
C LYS A 48 -0.96 -3.06 -2.58
N ALA A 49 -1.01 -3.66 -3.78
CA ALA A 49 -2.18 -4.42 -4.22
C ALA A 49 -2.50 -5.61 -3.30
N GLN A 50 -1.48 -6.31 -2.80
CA GLN A 50 -1.68 -7.38 -1.82
C GLN A 50 -2.21 -6.85 -0.49
N LEU A 51 -1.68 -5.72 -0.01
CA LEU A 51 -2.13 -5.07 1.22
C LEU A 51 -3.59 -4.62 1.11
N GLU A 52 -3.98 -4.02 -0.01
CA GLU A 52 -5.36 -3.60 -0.29
C GLU A 52 -6.31 -4.80 -0.41
N SER A 53 -5.87 -5.94 -0.98
CA SER A 53 -6.64 -7.18 -0.99
C SER A 53 -6.90 -7.68 0.43
N VAL A 54 -5.86 -7.74 1.28
CA VAL A 54 -6.03 -8.14 2.69
C VAL A 54 -6.99 -7.20 3.42
N LEU A 55 -6.88 -5.89 3.17
CA LEU A 55 -7.81 -4.92 3.73
C LEU A 55 -9.25 -5.17 3.27
N ALA A 56 -9.48 -5.53 2.02
CA ALA A 56 -10.82 -5.80 1.50
C ALA A 56 -11.41 -7.13 2.00
N ASP A 57 -10.59 -8.17 2.07
CA ASP A 57 -11.02 -9.55 2.34
C ASP A 57 -11.12 -9.85 3.83
N GLU A 58 -10.13 -9.42 4.63
CA GLU A 58 -10.02 -9.75 6.06
C GLU A 58 -10.57 -8.66 6.97
N LEU A 59 -10.66 -7.43 6.44
CA LEU A 59 -11.21 -6.27 7.13
C LEU A 59 -12.30 -5.63 6.24
N PRO A 60 -13.45 -6.26 6.00
CA PRO A 60 -14.53 -5.62 5.26
C PRO A 60 -15.10 -4.43 6.06
N ALA A 61 -15.46 -3.33 5.38
CA ALA A 61 -16.09 -2.18 6.03
C ALA A 61 -17.45 -2.64 6.61
N SER A 62 -17.56 -2.61 7.93
CA SER A 62 -18.75 -3.04 8.70
C SER A 62 -19.99 -2.21 8.36
#